data_AF-A0AB39PNQ0-F1
#
_entry.id   AF-A0AB39PNQ0-F1
#
_cell.length_a   1.000
_cell.length_b   1.000
_cell.length_c   1.000
_cell.angle_alpha   90.00
_cell.angle_beta   90.00
_cell.angle_gamma   90.00
#
_symmetry.space_group_name_H-M   'P 1'
#
loop_
_entity.id
_entity.type
_entity.pdbx_description
1 polymer ?
#
loop_
_entity_poly.entity_id
_entity_poly.type
_entity_poly.pdbx_seq_one_letter_code
_entity_poly.pdbx_strand_id
1 'polypeptide(L)' 'MPRQAAFREGIRVGGFAEALRERVREAQAGLAAALEADDAYAVAVAQDELDDAVRLARASGVDVDIELGEE' A
#
# COMPACT_ATOMS: atom_id res chain seq x y z
N MET A 1 28.72 6.42 -33.35
CA MET A 1 28.44 5.87 -32.00
C MET A 1 29.04 6.83 -30.97
N PRO A 2 28.24 7.35 -30.03
CA PRO A 2 28.43 6.90 -28.65
C PRO A 2 27.13 6.68 -27.85
N ARG A 3 27.11 5.51 -27.19
CA ARG A 3 26.54 5.17 -25.87
C ARG A 3 25.56 6.18 -25.24
N GLN A 4 24.26 5.95 -25.43
CA GLN A 4 23.27 6.23 -24.38
C GLN A 4 23.03 4.94 -23.60
N ALA A 5 23.92 4.69 -22.65
CA ALA A 5 23.69 3.78 -21.54
C ALA A 5 23.83 4.62 -20.27
N ALA A 6 22.73 5.25 -19.86
CA ALA A 6 22.63 5.94 -18.58
C ALA A 6 21.22 5.73 -18.00
N PHE A 7 21.11 4.60 -17.31
CA PHE A 7 20.49 4.53 -15.99
C PHE A 7 18.98 4.82 -15.87
N ARG A 8 18.16 4.00 -16.54
CA ARG A 8 16.77 3.75 -16.12
C ARG A 8 16.76 2.82 -14.89
N GLU A 9 17.33 3.23 -13.77
CA GLU A 9 17.46 2.38 -12.58
C GLU A 9 17.08 3.11 -11.26
N GLY A 10 17.16 4.44 -11.19
CA GLY A 10 16.78 5.21 -9.99
C GLY A 10 15.29 5.55 -9.85
N ILE A 11 14.55 5.64 -10.97
CA ILE A 11 13.11 6.02 -10.99
C ILE A 11 12.19 4.85 -10.56
N ARG A 12 12.66 3.60 -10.59
CA ARG A 12 11.82 2.42 -10.36
C ARG A 12 11.63 2.03 -8.89
N VAL A 13 12.57 2.34 -8.01
CA VAL A 13 12.48 1.94 -6.59
C VAL A 13 11.73 2.99 -5.76
N GLY A 14 11.95 4.28 -6.02
CA GLY A 14 11.19 5.36 -5.39
C GLY A 14 9.70 5.29 -5.74
N GLY A 15 9.37 5.12 -7.03
CA GLY A 15 7.98 4.99 -7.48
C GLY A 15 7.30 3.69 -7.02
N PHE A 16 8.03 2.58 -6.93
CA PHE A 16 7.46 1.34 -6.39
C PHE A 16 7.13 1.45 -4.90
N ALA A 17 8.05 1.98 -4.10
CA ALA A 17 7.81 2.19 -2.68
C ALA A 17 6.71 3.23 -2.43
N GLU A 18 6.61 4.27 -3.26
CA GLU A 18 5.53 5.26 -3.21
C GLU A 18 4.18 4.63 -3.60
N ALA A 19 4.13 3.83 -4.66
CA ALA A 19 2.92 3.11 -5.06
C ALA A 19 2.44 2.12 -4.00
N LEU A 20 3.36 1.45 -3.29
CA LEU A 20 3.00 0.59 -2.16
C LEU A 20 2.40 1.38 -1.00
N ARG A 21 2.96 2.55 -0.67
CA ARG A 21 2.40 3.44 0.37
C ARG A 21 1.04 3.98 -0.04
N GLU A 22 0.87 4.37 -1.29
CA GLU A 22 -0.41 4.82 -1.84
C GLU A 22 -1.45 3.71 -1.72
N ARG A 23 -1.11 2.48 -2.11
CA ARG A 23 -2.00 1.33 -1.99
C ARG A 23 -2.44 1.05 -0.55
N VAL A 24 -1.53 1.18 0.42
CA VAL A 24 -1.90 1.05 1.85
C VAL A 24 -2.86 2.15 2.28
N ARG A 25 -2.65 3.40 1.85
CA ARG A 25 -3.56 4.52 2.15
C ARG A 25 -4.94 4.33 1.52
N GLU A 26 -5.00 3.84 0.30
CA GLU A 26 -6.26 3.51 -0.38
C GLU A 26 -7.02 2.42 0.38
N ALA A 27 -6.34 1.36 0.82
CA ALA A 27 -6.97 0.29 1.61
C ALA A 27 -7.47 0.80 2.98
N GLN A 28 -6.71 1.67 3.65
CA GLN A 28 -7.16 2.33 4.89
C GLN A 28 -8.40 3.20 4.67
N ALA A 29 -8.43 3.98 3.59
CA ALA A 29 -9.60 4.79 3.24
C ALA A 29 -10.82 3.91 2.91
N GLY A 30 -10.61 2.79 2.22
CA GLY A 30 -11.65 1.78 1.95
C GLY A 30 -12.23 1.19 3.23
N LEU A 31 -11.37 0.83 4.19
CA LEU A 31 -11.80 0.32 5.50
C LEU A 31 -12.59 1.36 6.29
N ALA A 32 -12.11 2.61 6.34
CA ALA A 32 -12.82 3.70 7.00
C ALA A 32 -14.21 3.93 6.40
N ALA A 33 -14.34 3.92 5.07
CA ALA A 33 -15.61 4.06 4.39
C ALA A 33 -16.57 2.88 4.68
N ALA A 34 -16.05 1.65 4.74
CA ALA A 34 -16.84 0.47 5.06
C ALA A 34 -17.35 0.50 6.52
N LEU A 35 -16.53 0.97 7.46
CA LEU A 35 -16.92 1.19 8.85
C LEU A 35 -18.00 2.28 8.98
N GLU A 36 -17.86 3.39 8.25
CA GLU A 36 -18.87 4.46 8.24
C GLU A 36 -20.22 3.98 7.68
N ALA A 37 -20.18 3.07 6.70
CA ALA A 37 -21.37 2.48 6.09
C ALA A 37 -22.03 1.35 6.93
N ASP A 38 -21.41 0.93 8.03
CA ASP A 38 -21.81 -0.23 8.86
C ASP A 38 -21.99 -1.53 8.02
N ASP A 39 -21.17 -1.69 6.98
CA ASP A 39 -21.17 -2.85 6.10
C ASP A 39 -20.14 -3.86 6.59
N ALA A 40 -20.59 -4.79 7.44
CA ALA A 40 -19.72 -5.80 8.05
C ALA A 40 -18.99 -6.69 7.02
N TYR A 41 -19.59 -6.95 5.85
CA TYR A 41 -18.93 -7.72 4.80
C TYR A 41 -17.83 -6.88 4.12
N ALA A 42 -18.14 -5.63 3.77
CA ALA A 42 -17.16 -4.72 3.18
C ALA A 42 -16.00 -4.43 4.14
N VAL A 43 -16.26 -4.34 5.45
CA VAL A 43 -15.22 -4.21 6.49
C VAL A 43 -14.27 -5.40 6.46
N ALA A 44 -14.80 -6.63 6.46
CA ALA A 44 -13.99 -7.84 6.42
C ALA A 44 -13.11 -7.92 5.16
N VAL A 45 -13.67 -7.55 3.99
CA VAL A 45 -12.92 -7.48 2.73
C VAL A 45 -11.82 -6.42 2.79
N ALA A 46 -12.14 -5.20 3.24
CA ALA A 46 -11.18 -4.10 3.31
C ALA A 46 -10.05 -4.37 4.32
N GLN A 47 -10.32 -5.09 5.41
CA GLN A 47 -9.30 -5.53 6.36
C GLN A 47 -8.32 -6.53 5.74
N ASP A 48 -8.81 -7.52 5.00
CA ASP A 48 -7.96 -8.49 4.29
C ASP A 48 -7.09 -7.81 3.24
N GLU A 49 -7.67 -6.89 2.46
CA GLU A 49 -6.94 -6.11 1.47
C GLU A 49 -5.86 -5.20 2.09
N LEU A 50 -6.14 -4.59 3.25
CA LEU A 50 -5.18 -3.80 4.00
C LEU A 50 -4.03 -4.67 4.52
N ASP A 51 -4.32 -5.85 5.09
CA ASP A 51 -3.28 -6.77 5.56
C ASP A 51 -2.38 -7.23 4.41
N ASP A 52 -2.95 -7.56 3.26
CA ASP A 52 -2.18 -7.95 2.08
C ASP A 52 -1.29 -6.80 1.54
N ALA A 53 -1.81 -5.57 1.50
CA ALA A 53 -1.03 -4.40 1.10
C ALA A 53 0.15 -4.14 2.06
N VAL A 54 -0.09 -4.23 3.37
CA VAL A 54 0.94 -4.08 4.41
C VAL A 54 1.97 -5.20 4.32
N ARG A 55 1.53 -6.45 4.15
CA ARG A 55 2.39 -7.62 4.02
C ARG A 55 3.30 -7.48 2.81
N LEU A 56 2.77 -7.04 1.68
CA LEU A 56 3.54 -6.79 0.46
C LEU A 56 4.56 -5.66 0.65
N ALA A 57 4.17 -4.57 1.31
CA ALA A 57 5.06 -3.45 1.61
C ALA A 57 6.24 -3.90 2.50
N ARG A 58 5.95 -4.62 3.59
CA ARG A 58 6.96 -5.17 4.50
C ARG A 58 7.88 -6.18 3.82
N ALA A 59 7.32 -7.09 3.01
CA ALA A 59 8.11 -8.05 2.23
C ALA A 59 9.06 -7.36 1.23
N SER A 60 8.71 -6.15 0.80
CA SER A 60 9.51 -5.30 -0.08
C SER A 60 10.47 -4.36 0.66
N GLY A 61 10.51 -4.40 2.00
CA GLY A 61 11.32 -3.50 2.84
C GLY A 61 10.80 -2.06 2.88
N VAL A 62 9.54 -1.83 2.53
CA VAL A 62 8.89 -0.52 2.58
C VAL A 62 8.15 -0.39 3.90
N ASP A 63 8.53 0.62 4.68
CA ASP A 63 7.82 0.99 5.89
C ASP A 63 6.54 1.77 5.56
N VAL A 64 5.45 1.39 6.22
CA VAL A 64 4.09 1.90 6.01
C VAL A 64 3.44 2.16 7.37
N ASP A 65 2.94 3.39 7.56
CA ASP A 65 2.18 3.74 8.75
C ASP A 65 0.81 3.08 8.69
N ILE A 66 0.53 2.24 9.68
CA ILE A 66 -0.78 1.65 9.91
C ILE A 66 -1.27 2.12 11.27
N GLU A 67 -2.35 2.89 11.28
CA GLU A 67 -3.17 3.06 12.48
C GLU A 67 -3.85 1.71 12.74
N LEU A 68 -3.13 0.82 13.41
CA LEU A 68 -3.71 -0.38 13.97
C LEU A 68 -4.67 0.09 15.06
N GLY A 69 -5.97 -0.01 14.80
CA GLY A 69 -6.95 0.04 15.87
C GLY A 69 -6.61 -1.10 16.83
N GLU A 70 -6.09 -0.74 18.01
CA GLU A 70 -5.98 -1.70 19.11
C GLU A 70 -7.39 -2.17 19.46
N GLU A 71 -7.50 -3.49 19.66
CA GLU A 71 -8.72 -4.31 19.69
C GLU A 71 -9.88 -3.79 20.56
#